data_AF-A0A7K4GY20-F1
#
_entry.id   AF-A0A7K4GY20-F1
#
_cell.length_a   1.000
_cell.length_b   1.000
_cell.length_c   1.000
_cell.angle_alpha   90.00
_cell.angle_beta   90.00
_cell.angle_gamma   90.00
#
_symmetry.space_group_name_H-M   'P 1'
#
loop_
_entity.id
_entity.type
_entity.pdbx_description
1 polymer ?
#
loop_
_entity_poly.entity_id
_entity_poly.type
_entity_poly.pdbx_seq_one_letter_code
_entity_poly.pdbx_strand_id
1 'polypeptide(L)' 'MFAPKLKPKDLDICTKCGNVMVNRVIRSNNSDEVVFQRVLQCIVCRYWVARD' A
#
# COMPACT_ATOMS: atom_id res chain seq x y z
N MET A 1 20.75 7.47 8.35
CA MET A 1 19.86 7.33 7.18
C MET A 1 18.66 8.23 7.41
N PHE A 2 18.46 9.28 6.61
CA PHE A 2 17.28 10.16 6.71
C PHE A 2 16.16 9.57 5.85
N ALA A 3 14.98 9.34 6.44
CA ALA A 3 13.80 8.96 5.69
C ALA A 3 13.40 10.12 4.76
N PRO A 4 13.23 9.90 3.44
CA PRO A 4 12.80 10.96 2.54
C PRO A 4 11.43 11.49 3.00
N LYS A 5 11.35 12.80 3.25
CA LYS A 5 10.09 13.46 3.62
C LYS A 5 9.14 13.39 2.43
N LEU A 6 8.18 12.48 2.51
CA LEU A 6 7.08 12.35 1.54
C LEU A 6 6.32 13.68 1.49
N LYS A 7 6.14 14.24 0.28
CA LYS A 7 5.33 15.44 0.09
C LYS A 7 3.86 15.09 0.42
N PRO A 8 3.13 15.91 1.19
CA PRO A 8 1.77 15.60 1.63
C PRO A 8 0.74 15.40 0.50
N LYS A 9 1.04 15.91 -0.70
CA LYS A 9 0.12 15.96 -1.83
C LYS A 9 -0.05 14.61 -2.56
N ASP A 10 0.83 13.64 -2.27
CA ASP A 10 0.86 12.33 -2.94
C ASP A 10 0.61 11.15 -1.96
N LEU A 11 0.11 11.43 -0.75
CA LEU A 11 -0.14 10.42 0.27
C LEU A 11 -1.61 10.00 0.26
N ASP A 12 -1.87 8.77 -0.19
CA ASP A 12 -3.19 8.15 -0.07
C ASP A 12 -3.53 7.91 1.41
N ILE A 13 -4.75 8.30 1.82
CA ILE A 13 -5.22 8.17 3.20
C ILE A 13 -6.16 6.98 3.33
N CYS A 14 -5.94 6.17 4.37
CA CYS A 14 -6.76 5.00 4.65
C CYS A 14 -8.15 5.41 5.12
N THR A 15 -9.16 4.97 4.37
CA THR A 15 -10.58 5.21 4.70
C THR A 15 -11.04 4.56 6.01
N LYS A 16 -10.33 3.54 6.51
CA LYS A 16 -10.69 2.86 7.76
C LYS A 16 -10.19 3.55 9.03
N CYS A 17 -9.04 4.23 8.97
CA CYS A 17 -8.39 4.74 10.18
C CYS A 17 -7.74 6.12 10.01
N GLY A 18 -7.91 6.77 8.86
CA GLY A 18 -7.39 8.11 8.58
C GLY A 18 -5.86 8.21 8.49
N ASN A 19 -5.15 7.09 8.53
CA ASN A 19 -3.68 7.06 8.48
C ASN A 19 -3.16 6.87 7.05
N VAL A 20 -1.90 7.22 6.85
CA VAL A 20 -1.21 7.14 5.56
C VAL A 20 -1.17 5.70 5.03
N MET A 21 -1.39 5.55 3.72
CA MET A 21 -1.18 4.34 2.96
C MET A 21 0.12 4.44 2.15
N VAL A 22 0.80 3.31 2.00
CA VAL A 22 2.06 3.20 1.27
C VAL A 22 1.93 2.15 0.18
N ASN A 23 2.59 2.38 -0.96
CA ASN A 23 2.66 1.39 -2.03
C ASN A 23 3.49 0.20 -1.58
N ARG A 24 2.93 -1.00 -1.72
CA ARG A 24 3.58 -2.27 -1.40
C ARG A 24 3.34 -3.25 -2.54
N VAL A 25 4.31 -4.11 -2.80
CA VAL A 25 4.13 -5.25 -3.70
C VAL A 25 3.77 -6.46 -2.86
N ILE A 26 2.65 -7.10 -3.15
CA ILE A 26 2.25 -8.35 -2.52
C ILE A 26 2.31 -9.48 -3.53
N ARG A 27 2.66 -10.67 -3.03
CA ARG A 27 2.59 -11.90 -3.79
C ARG A 27 1.17 -12.43 -3.71
N SER A 28 0.44 -12.39 -4.82
CA SER A 28 -0.85 -13.05 -4.95
C SER A 28 -0.65 -14.39 -5.65
N ASN A 29 -1.16 -15.45 -5.04
CA ASN A 29 -1.09 -16.79 -5.60
C ASN A 29 -2.45 -17.06 -6.24
N ASN A 30 -2.59 -16.71 -7.52
CA ASN A 30 -3.85 -16.90 -8.23
C ASN A 30 -3.73 -18.19 -9.05
N SER A 31 -4.33 -19.25 -8.51
CA SER A 31 -4.58 -20.60 -9.04
C SER A 31 -3.43 -21.42 -9.65
N ASP A 32 -2.39 -20.84 -10.25
CA ASP A 32 -1.18 -21.55 -10.71
C ASP A 32 0.01 -20.61 -10.98
N GLU A 33 -0.19 -19.29 -10.90
CA GLU A 33 0.85 -18.29 -11.16
C GLU A 33 1.13 -17.40 -9.94
N VAL A 34 2.41 -17.15 -9.71
CA VAL A 34 2.89 -16.18 -8.73
C VAL A 34 2.83 -14.80 -9.36
N VAL A 35 1.76 -14.05 -9.08
CA VAL A 35 1.58 -12.69 -9.60
C VAL A 35 1.99 -11.68 -8.52
N PHE A 36 2.89 -10.76 -8.88
CA PHE A 36 3.25 -9.64 -8.03
C PHE A 36 2.29 -8.47 -8.29
N GLN A 37 1.40 -8.20 -7.33
CA GLN A 37 0.43 -7.11 -7.43
C GLN A 37 0.91 -5.90 -6.62
N ARG A 38 0.73 -4.70 -7.18
CA ARG A 38 0.93 -3.45 -6.45
C ARG A 38 -0.35 -3.12 -5.68
N VAL A 39 -0.20 -2.85 -4.40
CA VAL A 39 -1.30 -2.49 -3.51
C VAL A 39 -0.93 -1.24 -2.71
N LEU A 40 -1.92 -0.47 -2.33
CA LEU A 40 -1.77 0.54 -1.29
C LEU A 40 -2.13 -0.11 0.04
N GLN A 41 -1.23 -0.08 1.02
CA GLN A 41 -1.47 -0.62 2.35
C GLN A 41 -1.32 0.45 3.41
N CYS A 42 -2.29 0.54 4.31
CA CYS A 42 -2.22 1.41 5.48
C CYS A 42 -1.13 0.94 6.45
N ILE A 43 -0.31 1.87 6.93
CA ILE A 43 0.79 1.59 7.87
C ILE A 43 0.30 1.14 9.25
N VAL A 44 -0.91 1.54 9.66
CA VAL A 44 -1.45 1.27 11.00
C VAL A 44 -2.32 0.02 10.99
N CYS A 45 -3.48 0.07 10.32
CA CYS A 45 -4.45 -1.02 10.36
C CYS A 45 -4.19 -2.13 9.34
N ARG A 46 -3.15 -2.00 8.51
CA ARG A 46 -2.78 -2.94 7.42
C ARG A 46 -3.85 -3.18 6.37
N TYR A 47 -4.96 -2.44 6.40
CA TYR A 47 -5.97 -2.42 5.35
C TYR A 47 -5.31 -2.07 4.02
N TRP A 48 -5.63 -2.82 2.98
CA TRP A 48 -5.05 -2.62 1.67
C TRP A 48 -6.12 -2.62 0.58
N VAL A 49 -5.80 -1.91 -0.49
CA VAL A 49 -6.61 -1.84 -1.71
C VAL A 49 -5.73 -2.15 -2.91
N ALA A 50 -6.28 -2.89 -3.87
CA ALA A 50 -5.61 -3.13 -5.13
C ALA A 50 -5.41 -1.80 -5.88
N ARG A 51 -4.22 -1.61 -6.44
CA ARG A 51 -3.92 -0.47 -7.31
C ARG A 51 -3.56 -1.07 -8.67
N ASP A 52 -4.56 -1.19 -9.53
CA ASP A 52 -4.41 -1.56 -10.95
C ASP A 52 -3.39 -0.66 -11.67
#